data_AF-A0A2A6HUH5-F1
#
_entry.id   AF-A0A2A6HUH5-F1
#
_cell.length_a   1.000
_cell.length_b   1.000
_cell.length_c   1.000
_cell.angle_alpha   90.00
_cell.angle_beta   90.00
_cell.angle_gamma   90.00
#
_symmetry.space_group_name_H-M   'P 1'
#
loop_
_entity.id
_entity.type
_entity.pdbx_description
1 polymer ?
#
loop_
_entity_poly.entity_id
_entity_poly.type
_entity_poly.pdbx_seq_one_letter_code
_entity_poly.pdbx_strand_id
1 'polypeptide(L)'
;MPVMSSAQSNQQKPILVFLGKDAACGIVSQLNENGYAATAVSSIPELFDALRSDRYCLAVTMRSDIDMVRNIKPIPVINLEVFFHAIQPAAKSVPSSKEFDSDAFLRRIAALRETKTGRIVAAQRPPAANETVIAAAAKASRWRAATSLLLSRRATSSAKRAD
;
A
#
# COMPACT_ATOMS: atom_id res chain seq x y z
N MET A 1 -11.89 41.99 -17.60
CA MET A 1 -12.37 40.59 -17.56
C MET A 1 -11.20 39.71 -17.17
N PRO A 2 -11.18 39.12 -15.96
CA PRO A 2 -10.04 38.34 -15.49
C PRO A 2 -10.04 36.95 -16.15
N VAL A 3 -8.85 36.52 -16.58
CA VAL A 3 -8.60 35.20 -17.16
C VAL A 3 -8.73 34.15 -16.06
N MET A 4 -9.67 33.23 -16.21
CA MET A 4 -9.77 32.05 -15.35
C MET A 4 -8.59 31.11 -15.67
N SER A 5 -7.62 31.03 -14.77
CA SER A 5 -6.60 29.97 -14.77
C SER A 5 -7.26 28.62 -14.45
N SER A 6 -7.68 27.88 -15.47
CA SER A 6 -8.18 26.51 -15.33
C SER A 6 -7.19 25.51 -15.94
N ALA A 7 -6.16 25.13 -15.16
CA ALA A 7 -5.51 23.82 -15.24
C ALA A 7 -4.36 23.74 -14.22
N GLN A 8 -4.70 23.72 -12.92
CA GLN A 8 -3.90 22.87 -12.03
C GLN A 8 -4.17 21.42 -12.45
N SER A 9 -3.46 20.94 -13.47
CA SER A 9 -3.33 19.49 -13.66
C SER A 9 -2.57 18.99 -12.44
N ASN A 10 -3.33 18.63 -11.42
CA ASN A 10 -2.81 18.00 -10.23
C ASN A 10 -2.23 16.68 -10.73
N GLN A 11 -0.91 16.64 -10.94
CA GLN A 11 -0.15 15.52 -11.53
C GLN A 11 -0.21 14.32 -10.58
N GLN A 12 -1.38 13.70 -10.55
CA GLN A 12 -1.74 12.70 -9.59
C GLN A 12 -1.10 11.39 -10.03
N LYS A 13 -0.05 10.97 -9.31
CA LYS A 13 0.71 9.74 -9.59
C LYS A 13 -0.23 8.57 -9.97
N PRO A 14 -0.02 7.87 -11.09
CA PRO A 14 -0.89 6.80 -11.56
C PRO A 14 -0.96 5.61 -10.58
N ILE A 15 -1.98 4.78 -10.80
CA ILE A 15 -2.19 3.49 -10.14
C ILE A 15 -1.52 2.39 -10.98
N LEU A 16 -0.73 1.53 -10.34
CA LEU A 16 -0.19 0.35 -11.00
C LEU A 16 -1.16 -0.83 -10.84
N VAL A 17 -1.50 -1.53 -11.92
CA VAL A 17 -2.34 -2.72 -11.89
C VAL A 17 -1.50 -3.91 -12.35
N PHE A 18 -1.20 -4.84 -11.43
CA PHE A 18 -0.44 -6.06 -11.73
C PHE A 18 -1.34 -7.28 -11.63
N LEU A 19 -1.79 -7.77 -12.79
CA LEU A 19 -2.71 -8.89 -12.96
C LEU A 19 -2.43 -9.60 -14.30
N GLY A 20 -3.09 -10.72 -14.56
CA GLY A 20 -3.13 -11.31 -15.91
C GLY A 20 -3.67 -10.30 -16.93
N LYS A 21 -3.18 -10.37 -18.18
CA LYS A 21 -3.37 -9.34 -19.22
C LYS A 21 -4.80 -8.83 -19.37
N ASP A 22 -5.78 -9.74 -19.46
CA ASP A 22 -7.18 -9.37 -19.67
C ASP A 22 -7.79 -8.71 -18.43
N ALA A 23 -7.51 -9.26 -17.24
CA ALA A 23 -7.97 -8.70 -15.98
C ALA A 23 -7.34 -7.32 -15.71
N ALA A 24 -6.06 -7.15 -16.02
CA ALA A 24 -5.36 -5.87 -15.90
C ALA A 24 -6.01 -4.81 -16.79
N CYS A 25 -6.34 -5.17 -18.03
CA CYS A 25 -7.03 -4.28 -18.96
C CYS A 25 -8.41 -3.86 -18.43
N GLY A 26 -9.22 -4.81 -17.96
CA GLY A 26 -10.55 -4.52 -17.39
C GLY A 26 -10.51 -3.56 -16.21
N ILE A 27 -9.59 -3.78 -15.27
CA ILE A 27 -9.42 -2.90 -14.10
C ILE A 27 -8.90 -1.52 -14.52
N VAL A 28 -7.97 -1.44 -15.48
CA VAL A 28 -7.48 -0.15 -15.99
C VAL A 28 -8.59 0.65 -16.68
N SER A 29 -9.43 0.01 -17.50
CA SER A 29 -10.57 0.66 -18.14
C SER A 29 -11.52 1.22 -17.09
N GLN A 30 -11.88 0.43 -16.08
CA GLN A 30 -12.74 0.86 -14.99
C GLN A 30 -12.14 2.05 -14.21
N LEU A 31 -10.84 2.03 -13.94
CA LEU A 31 -10.14 3.13 -13.28
C LEU A 31 -10.17 4.41 -14.13
N ASN A 32 -9.88 4.30 -15.42
CA ASN A 32 -9.86 5.42 -16.35
C ASN A 32 -11.24 6.04 -16.52
N GLU A 33 -12.30 5.23 -16.64
CA GLU A 33 -13.70 5.68 -16.69
C GLU A 33 -14.09 6.51 -15.46
N ASN A 34 -13.46 6.23 -14.31
CA ASN A 34 -13.69 6.94 -13.05
C ASN A 34 -12.66 8.06 -12.78
N GLY A 35 -11.89 8.46 -13.80
CA GLY A 35 -10.95 9.59 -13.71
C GLY A 35 -9.60 9.27 -13.03
N TYR A 36 -9.29 8.00 -12.81
CA TYR A 36 -8.00 7.58 -12.27
C TYR A 36 -7.04 7.17 -13.38
N ALA A 37 -5.88 7.83 -13.45
CA ALA A 37 -4.80 7.37 -14.32
C ALA A 37 -4.26 6.02 -13.82
N ALA A 38 -4.27 5.00 -14.66
CA ALA A 38 -3.77 3.66 -14.33
C ALA A 38 -2.87 3.07 -15.42
N THR A 39 -2.01 2.14 -15.03
CA THR A 39 -1.11 1.40 -15.94
C THR A 39 -1.17 -0.09 -15.64
N ALA A 40 -1.43 -0.89 -16.67
CA ALA A 40 -1.41 -2.35 -16.59
C ALA A 40 0.01 -2.88 -16.78
N VAL A 41 0.38 -3.85 -15.94
CA VAL A 41 1.57 -4.68 -16.10
C VAL A 41 1.15 -6.13 -15.90
N SER A 42 1.70 -7.04 -16.71
CA SER A 42 1.25 -8.44 -16.73
C SER A 42 2.38 -9.45 -16.54
N SER A 43 3.62 -8.98 -16.48
CA SER A 43 4.80 -9.82 -16.23
C SER A 43 5.62 -9.29 -15.05
N ILE A 44 6.38 -10.18 -14.42
CA ILE A 44 7.27 -9.84 -13.31
C ILE A 44 8.35 -8.81 -13.74
N PRO A 45 9.03 -8.96 -14.90
CA PRO A 45 9.99 -7.95 -15.37
C PRO A 45 9.35 -6.55 -15.51
N GLU A 46 8.16 -6.46 -16.12
CA GLU A 46 7.43 -5.19 -16.23
C GLU A 46 7.10 -4.59 -14.86
N LEU A 47 6.69 -5.43 -13.91
CA LEU A 47 6.40 -5.00 -12.54
C LEU A 47 7.64 -4.38 -11.87
N PHE A 48 8.79 -5.03 -12.00
CA PHE A 48 10.05 -4.54 -11.45
C PHE A 48 10.42 -3.17 -12.04
N ASP A 49 10.36 -3.03 -13.36
CA ASP A 49 10.68 -1.77 -14.05
C ASP A 49 9.71 -0.65 -13.67
N ALA A 50 8.42 -0.98 -13.62
CA ALA A 50 7.37 -0.04 -13.22
C ALA A 50 7.61 0.49 -11.79
N LEU A 51 7.80 -0.40 -10.80
CA LEU A 51 7.94 0.01 -9.40
C LEU A 51 9.23 0.82 -9.15
N ARG A 52 10.32 0.52 -9.87
CA ARG A 52 11.57 1.29 -9.78
C ARG A 52 11.46 2.72 -10.30
N SER A 53 10.53 2.99 -11.23
CA SER A 53 10.34 4.35 -11.77
C SER A 53 9.81 5.40 -10.78
N ASP A 54 9.36 5.00 -9.58
CA ASP A 54 8.73 5.87 -8.56
C ASP A 54 7.52 6.69 -9.03
N ARG A 55 6.93 6.35 -10.18
CA ARG A 55 5.79 7.08 -10.74
C ARG A 55 4.45 6.73 -10.09
N TYR A 56 4.34 5.57 -9.44
CA TYR A 56 3.07 5.04 -8.96
C TYR A 56 2.77 5.40 -7.50
N CYS A 57 1.49 5.66 -7.18
CA CYS A 57 1.08 5.98 -5.82
C CYS A 57 0.64 4.77 -4.98
N LEU A 58 0.10 3.74 -5.64
CA LEU A 58 -0.35 2.48 -5.06
C LEU A 58 -0.36 1.41 -6.16
N ALA A 59 -0.45 0.15 -5.74
CA ALA A 59 -0.62 -1.00 -6.63
C ALA A 59 -1.93 -1.76 -6.34
N VAL A 60 -2.53 -2.32 -7.39
CA VAL A 60 -3.66 -3.27 -7.34
C VAL A 60 -3.14 -4.61 -7.85
N THR A 61 -3.38 -5.68 -7.09
CA THR A 61 -2.91 -7.02 -7.44
C THR A 61 -3.72 -8.13 -6.73
N MET A 62 -3.42 -9.40 -7.00
CA MET A 62 -3.99 -10.55 -6.29
C MET A 62 -3.23 -10.82 -5.00
N ARG A 63 -3.83 -11.59 -4.07
CA ARG A 63 -3.20 -11.92 -2.79
C ARG A 63 -1.82 -12.57 -2.93
N SER A 64 -1.67 -13.46 -3.91
CA SER A 64 -0.43 -14.17 -4.21
C SER A 64 0.77 -13.25 -4.41
N ASP A 65 0.54 -12.05 -4.95
CA ASP A 65 1.59 -11.18 -5.46
C ASP A 65 1.87 -9.97 -4.55
N ILE A 66 1.13 -9.84 -3.43
CA ILE A 66 1.26 -8.71 -2.50
C ILE A 66 2.68 -8.59 -1.96
N ASP A 67 3.25 -9.71 -1.49
CA ASP A 67 4.58 -9.71 -0.89
C ASP A 67 5.64 -9.36 -1.93
N MET A 68 5.49 -9.83 -3.17
CA MET A 68 6.38 -9.46 -4.28
C MET A 68 6.37 -7.95 -4.53
N VAL A 69 5.19 -7.34 -4.67
CA VAL A 69 5.07 -5.88 -4.87
C VAL A 69 5.72 -5.11 -3.71
N ARG A 70 5.43 -5.50 -2.46
CA ARG A 70 5.93 -4.80 -1.27
C ARG A 70 7.44 -4.95 -1.07
N ASN A 71 8.01 -6.10 -1.45
CA ASN A 71 9.45 -6.36 -1.40
C ASN A 71 10.23 -5.51 -2.41
N ILE A 72 9.63 -5.20 -3.57
CA ILE A 72 10.24 -4.31 -4.56
C ILE A 72 10.13 -2.85 -4.12
N LYS A 73 8.94 -2.45 -3.65
CA LYS A 73 8.69 -1.08 -3.20
C LYS A 73 7.62 -1.03 -2.12
N PRO A 74 7.87 -0.35 -0.99
CA PRO A 74 6.90 -0.25 0.11
C PRO A 74 5.82 0.80 -0.20
N ILE A 75 4.97 0.54 -1.19
CA ILE A 75 3.78 1.34 -1.52
C ILE A 75 2.49 0.65 -1.01
N PRO A 76 1.39 1.41 -0.85
CA PRO A 76 0.09 0.80 -0.59
C PRO A 76 -0.28 -0.22 -1.67
N VAL A 77 -0.79 -1.38 -1.23
CA VAL A 77 -1.24 -2.46 -2.12
C VAL A 77 -2.69 -2.79 -1.81
N ILE A 78 -3.52 -2.88 -2.84
CA ILE A 78 -4.91 -3.30 -2.79
C ILE A 78 -4.98 -4.75 -3.31
N ASN A 79 -5.51 -5.66 -2.49
CA ASN A 79 -5.87 -7.00 -2.95
C ASN A 79 -7.20 -6.91 -3.70
N LEU A 80 -7.24 -7.28 -4.97
CA LEU A 80 -8.46 -7.25 -5.77
C LEU A 80 -9.49 -8.29 -5.31
N GLU A 81 -9.04 -9.43 -4.77
CA GLU A 81 -9.90 -10.55 -4.39
C GLU A 81 -10.94 -10.20 -3.33
N VAL A 82 -10.67 -9.20 -2.49
CA VAL A 82 -11.56 -8.79 -1.39
C VAL A 82 -12.82 -8.09 -1.88
N PHE A 83 -12.87 -7.70 -3.16
CA PHE A 83 -14.04 -7.07 -3.77
C PHE A 83 -14.89 -8.07 -4.56
N PHE A 84 -14.52 -9.35 -4.59
CA PHE A 84 -15.34 -10.38 -5.19
C PHE A 84 -16.18 -11.09 -4.13
N HIS A 85 -17.50 -10.96 -4.25
CA HIS A 85 -18.47 -11.56 -3.34
C HIS A 85 -19.19 -12.72 -4.01
N ALA A 86 -19.45 -13.79 -3.25
CA ALA A 86 -20.25 -14.90 -3.76
C ALA A 86 -21.72 -14.47 -3.84
N ILE A 87 -22.31 -14.57 -5.03
CA ILE A 87 -23.76 -14.47 -5.19
C ILE A 87 -24.34 -15.85 -4.88
N GLN A 88 -25.23 -15.93 -3.90
CA GLN A 88 -25.99 -17.16 -3.68
C GLN A 88 -26.99 -17.33 -4.82
N PRO A 89 -26.94 -18.44 -5.57
CA PRO A 89 -27.91 -18.71 -6.60
C PRO A 89 -29.28 -18.98 -5.96
N ALA A 90 -30.33 -18.33 -6.46
CA ALA A 90 -31.69 -18.52 -5.98
C ALA A 90 -32.22 -19.96 -6.19
N ALA A 91 -31.57 -20.74 -7.06
CA ALA A 91 -31.87 -22.14 -7.33
C ALA A 91 -30.68 -23.02 -6.94
N LYS A 92 -30.97 -24.17 -6.29
CA LYS A 92 -29.98 -25.13 -5.76
C LYS A 92 -29.08 -25.80 -6.83
N SER A 93 -29.30 -25.55 -8.11
CA SER A 93 -28.63 -26.21 -9.23
C SER A 93 -27.64 -25.33 -10.01
N VAL A 94 -27.52 -24.04 -9.68
CA VAL A 94 -26.61 -23.12 -10.39
C VAL A 94 -25.30 -23.01 -9.60
N PRO A 95 -24.11 -23.07 -10.24
CA PRO A 95 -22.85 -22.82 -9.56
C PRO A 95 -22.80 -21.39 -9.00
N SER A 96 -22.21 -21.22 -7.82
CA SER A 96 -22.02 -19.90 -7.21
C SER A 96 -21.19 -19.01 -8.13
N SER A 97 -21.75 -17.87 -8.54
CA SER A 97 -21.02 -16.84 -9.28
C SER A 97 -20.34 -15.87 -8.30
N LYS A 98 -19.27 -15.21 -8.75
CA LYS A 98 -18.64 -14.11 -8.00
C LYS A 98 -18.96 -12.79 -8.69
N GLU A 99 -19.44 -11.83 -7.91
CA GLU A 99 -19.69 -10.46 -8.35
C GLU A 99 -18.59 -9.53 -7.85
N PHE A 100 -18.17 -8.61 -8.71
CA PHE A 100 -17.18 -7.61 -8.37
C PHE A 100 -17.88 -6.34 -7.85
N ASP A 101 -17.59 -5.96 -6.60
CA ASP A 101 -18.08 -4.72 -5.99
C ASP A 101 -17.17 -3.55 -6.41
N SER A 102 -17.52 -2.95 -7.56
CA SER A 102 -16.83 -1.81 -8.14
C SER A 102 -16.82 -0.59 -7.23
N ASP A 103 -17.91 -0.36 -6.51
CA ASP A 103 -18.08 0.82 -5.67
C ASP A 103 -17.18 0.75 -4.44
N ALA A 104 -17.13 -0.41 -3.77
CA ALA A 104 -16.22 -0.63 -2.66
C ALA A 104 -14.75 -0.51 -3.09
N PHE A 105 -14.42 -1.01 -4.28
CA PHE A 105 -13.08 -0.89 -4.87
C PHE A 105 -12.68 0.57 -5.08
N LEU A 106 -13.53 1.37 -5.72
CA LEU A 106 -13.27 2.79 -5.98
C LEU A 106 -13.19 3.62 -4.68
N ARG A 107 -14.06 3.35 -3.70
CA ARG A 107 -13.97 3.98 -2.36
C ARG A 107 -12.65 3.68 -1.68
N ARG A 108 -12.14 2.45 -1.80
CA ARG A 108 -10.85 2.07 -1.23
C ARG A 108 -9.69 2.83 -1.88
N ILE A 109 -9.74 3.02 -3.19
CA ILE A 109 -8.75 3.81 -3.93
C ILE A 109 -8.76 5.26 -3.45
N ALA A 110 -9.94 5.89 -3.38
CA ALA A 110 -10.07 7.28 -2.93
C ALA A 110 -9.44 7.49 -1.55
N ALA A 111 -9.79 6.64 -0.57
CA ALA A 111 -9.25 6.71 0.78
C ALA A 111 -7.71 6.58 0.85
N LEU A 112 -7.13 5.70 0.03
CA LEU A 112 -5.67 5.52 -0.01
C LEU A 112 -4.93 6.69 -0.67
N ARG A 113 -5.59 7.42 -1.58
CA ARG A 113 -5.01 8.62 -2.19
C ARG A 113 -5.11 9.83 -1.29
N GLU A 114 -6.22 10.01 -0.59
CA GLU A 114 -6.42 11.11 0.38
C GLU A 114 -5.44 11.01 1.57
N THR A 115 -5.25 9.81 2.13
CA THR A 115 -4.32 9.61 3.24
C THR A 115 -2.87 9.94 2.88
N LYS A 116 -2.48 9.77 1.61
CA LYS A 116 -1.16 10.18 1.11
C LYS A 116 -1.04 11.71 1.06
N THR A 117 -2.05 12.40 0.54
CA THR A 117 -2.08 13.86 0.51
C THR A 117 -2.07 14.46 1.92
N GLY A 118 -2.88 13.92 2.84
CA GLY A 118 -2.94 14.38 4.23
C GLY A 118 -1.62 14.22 4.98
N ARG A 119 -0.89 13.11 4.76
CA ARG A 119 0.44 12.91 5.36
C ARG A 119 1.49 13.88 4.81
N ILE A 120 1.47 14.16 3.51
CA ILE A 120 2.41 15.11 2.91
C ILE A 120 2.16 16.51 3.47
N VAL A 121 0.90 16.94 3.54
CA VAL A 121 0.53 18.24 4.12
C VAL A 121 0.88 18.33 5.61
N ALA A 122 0.63 17.28 6.39
CA ALA A 122 0.99 17.24 7.81
C ALA A 122 2.51 17.25 8.04
N ALA A 123 3.29 16.59 7.18
CA ALA A 123 4.76 16.59 7.25
C ALA A 123 5.39 17.91 6.80
N GLN A 124 4.69 18.69 5.96
CA GLN A 124 5.14 19.99 5.48
C GLN A 124 4.69 21.16 6.37
N ARG A 125 3.83 20.94 7.35
CA ARG A 125 3.46 21.98 8.33
C ARG A 125 4.67 22.20 9.26
N PRO A 126 5.34 23.36 9.23
CA PRO A 126 6.35 23.67 10.22
C PRO A 126 5.68 23.62 11.61
N PRO A 127 6.35 23.08 12.64
CA PRO A 127 5.83 23.11 13.99
C PRO A 127 5.56 24.57 14.33
N ALA A 128 4.31 24.88 14.70
CA ALA A 128 3.97 26.19 15.22
C ALA A 128 4.91 26.46 16.41
N ALA A 129 5.71 27.51 16.30
CA ALA A 129 6.77 27.86 17.23
C ALA A 129 6.20 28.46 18.53
N ASN A 130 5.23 27.80 19.16
CA ASN A 130 4.48 28.37 20.26
C ASN A 130 3.84 27.29 21.14
N GLU A 131 4.61 26.33 21.66
CA GLU A 131 4.23 25.67 22.92
C GLU A 131 5.44 24.99 23.56
N THR A 132 5.94 25.69 24.59
CA THR A 132 6.62 25.18 25.78
C THR A 132 7.28 23.80 25.71
N VAL A 133 8.61 23.87 25.77
CA VAL A 133 9.56 22.87 26.26
C VAL A 133 8.94 21.99 27.37
N ILE A 134 9.27 20.70 27.33
CA ILE A 134 8.93 19.59 28.27
C ILE A 134 7.76 18.70 27.81
N ALA A 135 8.01 17.82 26.83
CA ALA A 135 7.47 16.43 26.75
C ALA A 135 7.85 15.71 25.42
N ALA A 136 8.99 16.01 24.80
CA ALA A 136 9.39 15.42 23.52
C ALA A 136 10.57 14.43 23.69
N ALA A 137 10.37 13.34 24.44
CA ALA A 137 11.36 12.25 24.50
C ALA A 137 10.76 10.83 24.59
N ALA A 138 9.43 10.66 24.59
CA ALA A 138 8.82 9.39 25.02
C ALA A 138 8.11 8.56 23.93
N LYS A 139 8.09 8.95 22.64
CA LYS A 139 7.25 8.24 21.65
C LYS A 139 7.90 7.94 20.29
N ALA A 140 9.23 7.93 20.22
CA ALA A 140 9.94 7.26 19.14
C ALA A 140 10.65 6.04 19.72
N SER A 141 10.51 4.87 19.08
CA SER A 141 11.25 3.60 19.36
C SER A 141 10.50 2.49 20.11
N ARG A 142 9.36 2.00 19.58
CA ARG A 142 8.72 0.74 20.06
C ARG A 142 8.78 -0.46 19.10
N TRP A 143 9.62 -0.42 18.07
CA TRP A 143 9.69 -1.47 17.04
C TRP A 143 11.03 -2.24 16.98
N ARG A 144 11.92 -2.11 17.98
CA ARG A 144 13.22 -2.81 18.01
C ARG A 144 13.48 -3.63 19.27
N ALA A 145 12.51 -4.44 19.70
CA ALA A 145 12.72 -5.34 20.83
C ALA A 145 12.17 -6.75 20.54
N ALA A 146 12.78 -7.44 19.58
CA ALA A 146 12.75 -8.89 19.51
C ALA A 146 13.96 -9.35 18.67
N THR A 147 14.81 -10.20 19.26
CA THR A 147 15.93 -11.01 18.67
C THR A 147 17.37 -10.75 19.12
N SER A 148 17.64 -10.51 20.42
CA SER A 148 19.02 -10.63 20.96
C SER A 148 19.21 -11.69 22.07
N LEU A 149 18.26 -12.59 22.30
CA LEU A 149 18.26 -13.51 23.46
C LEU A 149 18.88 -14.91 23.21
N LEU A 150 19.80 -15.08 22.25
CA LEU A 150 20.38 -16.41 22.00
C LEU A 150 21.92 -16.53 22.00
N LEU A 151 22.69 -15.52 22.42
CA LEU A 151 24.16 -15.60 22.37
C LEU A 151 24.88 -15.15 23.66
N SER A 152 24.34 -15.49 24.83
CA SER A 152 25.10 -15.36 26.09
C SER A 152 24.79 -16.48 27.08
N ARG A 153 25.33 -17.67 26.80
CA ARG A 153 25.90 -18.50 27.86
C ARG A 153 27.39 -18.63 27.58
N ARG A 154 28.11 -17.64 28.09
CA ARG A 154 29.57 -17.54 28.09
C ARG A 154 30.14 -18.66 28.96
N ALA A 155 31.11 -19.36 28.39
CA ALA A 155 32.11 -20.10 29.12
C ALA A 155 32.93 -19.18 30.05
N THR A 156 33.44 -19.77 31.14
CA THR A 156 34.71 -19.55 31.90
C THR A 156 34.39 -19.83 33.39
N SER A 157 34.89 -20.88 34.05
CA SER A 157 36.28 -21.31 34.33
C SER A 157 36.67 -20.99 35.78
N SER A 158 37.11 -22.04 36.48
CA SER A 158 38.13 -22.09 37.54
C SER A 158 37.79 -21.89 39.04
N ALA A 159 37.89 -23.01 39.77
CA ALA A 159 38.66 -23.28 41.00
C ALA A 159 38.46 -22.46 42.29
N LYS A 160 38.16 -23.18 43.41
CA LYS A 160 38.94 -23.13 44.67
C LYS A 160 38.63 -24.33 45.60
N ARG A 161 39.69 -24.92 46.18
CA ARG A 161 39.73 -25.99 47.22
C ARG A 161 39.20 -25.51 48.59
N ALA A 162 38.79 -26.44 49.46
CA ALA A 162 39.34 -26.60 50.83
C ALA A 162 38.86 -27.91 51.50
N ASP A 163 39.80 -28.53 52.22
CA ASP A 163 39.82 -29.64 53.21
C ASP A 163 38.77 -30.78 53.21
#